data_AF-A0A5B7G1D8-F1
#
_entry.id   AF-A0A5B7G1D8-F1
#
_cell.length_a   1.000
_cell.length_b   1.000
_cell.length_c   1.000
_cell.angle_alpha   90.00
_cell.angle_beta   90.00
_cell.angle_gamma   90.00
#
_symmetry.space_group_name_H-M   'P 1'
#
loop_
_entity.id
_entity.type
_entity.pdbx_description
1 polymer ?
#
loop_
_entity_poly.entity_id
_entity_poly.type
_entity_poly.pdbx_seq_one_letter_code
_entity_poly.pdbx_strand_id
1 'polypeptide(L)' 'MKENLMRELKRLNAFLGTGLTEEQLQQVAEHTSIGQMKNRPSVNPPANAYTERARKEGKQDFIRKVSSME' A
#
# COMPACT_ATOMS: atom_id res chain seq x y z
N MET A 1 -5.48 -7.35 4.57
CA MET A 1 -4.06 -7.77 4.46
C MET A 1 -3.31 -7.85 5.80
N LYS A 2 -3.88 -7.46 6.95
CA LYS A 2 -3.15 -7.43 8.23
C LYS A 2 -2.74 -8.81 8.79
N GLU A 3 -3.39 -9.91 8.40
CA GLU A 3 -3.18 -11.19 9.07
C GLU A 3 -2.16 -12.13 8.38
N ASN A 4 -2.01 -12.12 7.05
CA ASN A 4 -0.93 -12.84 6.36
C ASN A 4 -0.79 -12.42 4.88
N LEU A 5 0.00 -11.37 4.59
CA LEU A 5 0.18 -10.83 3.23
C LEU A 5 0.70 -11.88 2.24
N MET A 6 1.69 -12.67 2.63
CA MET A 6 2.29 -13.69 1.76
C MET A 6 1.32 -14.79 1.37
N ARG A 7 0.45 -15.22 2.29
CA ARG A 7 -0.62 -16.18 1.98
C ARG A 7 -1.54 -15.66 0.89
N GLU A 8 -1.96 -14.39 0.99
CA GLU A 8 -2.85 -13.78 -0.02
C GLU A 8 -2.15 -13.56 -1.35
N LEU A 9 -0.86 -13.18 -1.35
CA LEU A 9 -0.07 -13.08 -2.57
C LEU A 9 0.09 -14.44 -3.27
N LYS A 10 0.30 -15.53 -2.52
CA LYS A 10 0.32 -16.90 -3.08
C LYS A 10 -1.04 -17.28 -3.69
N ARG A 11 -2.16 -16.92 -3.04
CA ARG A 11 -3.51 -17.14 -3.59
C ARG A 11 -3.75 -16.35 -4.88
N LEU A 12 -3.32 -15.08 -4.92
CA LEU A 12 -3.41 -14.26 -6.13
C LEU A 12 -2.53 -14.79 -7.26
N ASN A 13 -1.31 -15.24 -6.96
CA ASN A 13 -0.40 -15.85 -7.93
C ASN A 13 -1.02 -17.09 -8.58
N ALA A 14 -1.68 -17.94 -7.77
CA ALA A 14 -2.40 -19.11 -8.27
C ALA A 14 -3.65 -18.73 -9.08
N PHE A 15 -4.42 -17.75 -8.61
CA PHE A 15 -5.64 -17.30 -9.29
C PHE A 15 -5.36 -16.65 -10.65
N LEU A 16 -4.35 -15.78 -10.72
CA LEU A 16 -3.96 -15.08 -11.95
C LEU A 16 -3.07 -15.93 -12.86
N GLY A 17 -2.53 -17.05 -12.37
CA GLY A 17 -1.63 -17.91 -13.13
C GLY A 17 -0.28 -17.28 -13.45
N THR A 18 0.20 -16.35 -12.62
CA THR A 18 1.40 -15.54 -12.92
C THR A 18 2.72 -16.29 -12.78
N GLY A 19 2.74 -17.43 -12.08
CA GLY A 19 3.94 -18.29 -11.96
C GLY A 19 5.12 -17.64 -11.22
N LEU A 20 4.86 -16.65 -10.36
CA LEU A 20 5.92 -15.94 -9.62
C LEU A 20 6.55 -16.83 -8.54
N THR A 21 7.87 -16.71 -8.35
CA THR A 21 8.61 -17.38 -7.28
C THR A 21 8.35 -16.75 -5.92
N GLU A 22 8.73 -17.43 -4.84
CA GLU A 22 8.55 -16.90 -3.49
C GLU A 22 9.34 -15.59 -3.27
N GLU A 23 10.55 -15.48 -3.84
CA GLU A 23 11.37 -14.27 -3.80
C GLU A 23 10.69 -13.10 -4.54
N GLN A 24 10.09 -13.37 -5.69
CA GLN A 24 9.35 -12.35 -6.45
C GLN A 24 8.09 -11.92 -5.69
N LEU A 25 7.38 -12.85 -5.04
CA LEU A 25 6.25 -12.52 -4.19
C LEU A 25 6.68 -11.69 -2.97
N GLN A 26 7.88 -11.93 -2.42
CA GLN A 26 8.44 -11.12 -1.35
C GLN A 26 8.75 -9.68 -1.82
N GLN A 27 9.24 -9.51 -3.06
CA GLN A 27 9.42 -8.19 -3.65
C GLN A 27 8.08 -7.46 -3.85
N VAL A 28 7.03 -8.17 -4.27
CA VAL A 28 5.67 -7.61 -4.36
C VAL A 28 5.17 -7.20 -2.97
N ALA A 29 5.40 -8.03 -1.95
CA ALA A 29 5.03 -7.72 -0.57
C ALA A 29 5.69 -6.44 -0.06
N GLU A 30 6.99 -6.28 -0.30
CA GLU A 30 7.72 -5.06 0.06
C GLU A 30 7.19 -3.84 -0.72
N HIS A 31 7.05 -3.96 -2.04
CA HIS A 31 6.60 -2.88 -2.92
C HIS A 31 5.18 -2.39 -2.60
N THR A 32 4.33 -3.29 -2.09
CA THR A 32 2.94 -3.02 -1.68
C THR A 32 2.80 -2.72 -0.19
N SER A 33 3.90 -2.66 0.55
CA SER A 33 3.88 -2.25 1.95
C SER A 33 3.38 -0.80 2.07
N ILE A 34 2.67 -0.51 3.16
CA ILE A 34 2.13 0.84 3.41
C ILE A 34 3.24 1.90 3.40
N GLY A 35 4.43 1.58 3.90
CA GLY A 35 5.58 2.49 3.88
C GLY A 35 6.03 2.82 2.46
N GLN A 36 6.26 1.79 1.62
CA GLN A 36 6.67 1.99 0.23
C GLN A 36 5.60 2.70 -0.58
N MET A 37 4.32 2.33 -0.42
CA MET A 37 3.23 2.97 -1.14
C MET A 37 3.04 4.43 -0.72
N LYS A 38 3.16 4.77 0.56
CA LYS A 38 3.01 6.16 1.04
C LYS A 38 4.03 7.11 0.41
N ASN A 39 5.23 6.62 0.12
CA ASN A 39 6.31 7.42 -0.47
C ASN A 39 6.24 7.51 -2.00
N ARG A 40 5.29 6.83 -2.65
CA ARG A 40 5.18 6.79 -4.11
C ARG A 40 4.11 7.75 -4.63
N PRO A 41 4.49 8.82 -5.37
CA PRO A 41 3.52 9.81 -5.89
C PRO A 41 2.44 9.23 -6.80
N SER A 42 2.72 8.11 -7.48
CA SER A 42 1.77 7.46 -8.39
C SER A 42 0.58 6.80 -7.68
N VAL A 43 0.69 6.55 -6.38
CA VAL A 43 -0.38 5.92 -5.56
C VAL A 43 -0.74 6.73 -4.31
N ASN A 44 0.14 7.63 -3.86
CA ASN A 44 -0.13 8.63 -2.83
C ASN A 44 0.20 10.03 -3.39
N PRO A 45 -0.80 10.76 -3.92
CA PRO A 45 -0.58 12.06 -4.52
C PRO A 45 0.09 13.05 -3.54
N PRO A 46 0.97 13.93 -4.02
CA PRO A 46 1.61 14.94 -3.19
C PRO A 46 0.59 15.92 -2.58
N ALA A 47 0.98 16.59 -1.49
CA ALA A 47 0.09 17.47 -0.74
C ALA A 47 -0.55 18.61 -1.58
N ASN A 48 0.10 19.05 -2.65
CA ASN A 48 -0.44 20.07 -3.56
C ASN A 48 -1.56 19.57 -4.49
N ALA A 49 -1.81 18.26 -4.54
CA ALA A 49 -2.97 17.70 -5.22
C ALA A 49 -4.28 17.89 -4.41
N TYR A 50 -4.17 18.33 -3.15
CA TYR A 50 -5.31 18.56 -2.26
C TYR A 50 -5.64 20.05 -2.15
N THR A 51 -6.92 20.34 -1.95
CA THR A 51 -7.38 21.72 -1.69
C THR A 51 -6.72 22.30 -0.43
N GLU A 52 -6.55 23.62 -0.40
CA GLU A 52 -6.05 24.34 0.77
C GLU A 52 -6.86 24.03 2.04
N ARG A 53 -8.18 23.87 1.91
CA ARG A 53 -9.04 23.44 3.02
C ARG A 53 -8.65 22.07 3.55
N ALA A 54 -8.48 21.08 2.67
CA ALA A 54 -8.10 19.72 3.08
C ALA A 54 -6.72 19.70 3.75
N ARG A 55 -5.77 20.51 3.28
CA ARG A 55 -4.44 20.64 3.90
C ARG A 55 -4.53 21.23 5.32
N LYS A 56 -5.32 22.29 5.51
CA LYS A 56 -5.59 22.88 6.84
C LYS A 56 -6.26 21.90 7.80
N GLU A 57 -7.08 20.99 7.29
CA GLU A 57 -7.72 19.92 8.06
C GLU A 57 -6.82 18.68 8.26
N GLY A 58 -5.55 18.72 7.82
CA GLY A 58 -4.60 17.60 7.93
C GLY A 58 -4.89 16.42 7.00
N LYS A 59 -5.78 16.58 6.02
CA LYS A 59 -6.24 15.54 5.07
C LYS A 59 -5.41 15.57 3.77
N GLN A 60 -4.08 15.53 3.90
CA GLN A 60 -3.14 15.66 2.79
C GLN A 60 -2.35 14.38 2.47
N ASP A 61 -2.83 13.22 2.97
CA ASP A 61 -2.31 11.90 2.67
C ASP A 61 -3.48 10.99 2.22
N PHE A 62 -3.35 10.35 1.06
CA PHE A 62 -4.31 9.34 0.61
C PHE A 62 -4.10 8.06 1.41
N ILE A 63 -2.84 7.63 1.50
CA ILE A 63 -2.44 6.46 2.30
C ILE A 63 -2.17 6.89 3.73
N ARG A 64 -3.11 6.57 4.62
CA ARG A 64 -3.07 6.94 6.04
C ARG A 64 -2.73 5.73 6.91
N LYS A 65 -1.95 5.94 7.97
CA LYS A 65 -1.67 4.91 8.97
C LYS A 65 -2.96 4.63 9.74
N VAL A 66 -3.40 3.38 9.75
CA VAL A 66 -4.46 2.95 10.67
C VAL A 66 -3.81 2.85 12.04
N SER A 67 -4.06 3.82 12.92
CA SER A 67 -3.70 3.66 14.32
C SER A 67 -4.49 2.46 14.84
N SER A 68 -3.80 1.48 15.43
CA SER A 68 -4.49 0.54 16.31
C SER A 68 -5.12 1.39 17.40
N MET A 69 -6.45 1.32 17.53
CA MET A 69 -7.09 1.68 18.79
C MET A 69 -6.63 0.60 19.76
N GLU A 70 -5.78 0.98 20.71
CA GLU A 70 -5.54 0.23 21.95
C GLU A 70 -6.78 0.32 22.84
#